data_AF-A0A9X2MMF0-F1
#
_entry.id   AF-A0A9X2MMF0-F1
#
_cell.length_a   1.000
_cell.length_b   1.000
_cell.length_c   1.000
_cell.angle_alpha   90.00
_cell.angle_beta   90.00
_cell.angle_gamma   90.00
#
_symmetry.space_group_name_H-M   'P 1'
#
loop_
_entity.id
_entity.type
_entity.pdbx_description
1 polymer ?
#
loop_
_entity_poly.entity_id
_entity_poly.type
_entity_poly.pdbx_seq_one_letter_code
_entity_poly.pdbx_strand_id
1 'polypeptide(L)'
;MNNIRKALITLSIILVVCLVISGFLIYESKSYYPDLPFEGSTKEEVIQKVYRNHNSIIKITSDDLYSWYIYQGNQLDGRNELIKRLNTNGWEYKEQMGSGSIFMKNNEESIITSQQWTRKYVIYQVPHAMEF
;
A
#
# COMPACT_ATOMS: atom_id res chain seq x y z
N MET A 1 13.74 -46.29 -26.66
CA MET A 1 14.10 -45.19 -25.73
C MET A 1 14.08 -45.72 -24.31
N ASN A 2 15.20 -45.68 -23.58
CA ASN A 2 15.29 -46.28 -22.24
C ASN A 2 14.37 -45.56 -21.23
N ASN A 3 13.93 -46.28 -20.20
CA ASN A 3 13.00 -45.74 -19.19
C ASN A 3 13.59 -44.52 -18.46
N ILE A 4 14.92 -44.47 -18.34
CA ILE A 4 15.66 -43.35 -17.75
C ILE A 4 15.49 -42.05 -18.56
N ARG A 5 15.66 -42.09 -19.89
CA ARG A 5 15.47 -40.90 -20.75
C ARG A 5 14.03 -40.41 -20.73
N LYS A 6 13.05 -41.32 -20.69
CA LYS A 6 11.63 -40.94 -20.54
C LYS A 6 11.39 -40.22 -19.21
N ALA A 7 11.91 -40.76 -18.10
CA ALA A 7 11.77 -40.16 -16.77
C ALA A 7 12.41 -38.77 -16.70
N LEU A 8 13.60 -38.59 -17.29
CA LEU A 8 14.27 -37.28 -17.35
C LEU A 8 13.46 -36.24 -18.13
N ILE A 9 12.91 -36.62 -19.29
CA ILE A 9 12.05 -35.72 -20.09
C ILE A 9 10.80 -35.34 -19.29
N THR A 10 10.14 -36.31 -18.65
CA THR A 10 8.96 -36.04 -17.82
C THR A 10 9.29 -35.11 -16.65
N LEU A 11 10.42 -35.32 -15.96
CA LEU A 11 10.84 -34.46 -14.86
C LEU A 11 11.13 -33.02 -15.33
N SER A 12 11.78 -32.86 -16.49
CA SER A 12 12.01 -31.54 -17.08
C SER A 12 10.71 -30.83 -17.44
N ILE A 13 9.72 -31.54 -17.99
CA ILE A 13 8.39 -30.98 -18.29
C ILE A 13 7.70 -30.53 -17.00
N ILE A 14 7.71 -31.37 -15.96
CA ILE A 14 7.10 -31.03 -14.66
C ILE A 14 7.77 -29.78 -14.07
N LEU A 15 9.10 -29.70 -14.11
CA LEU A 15 9.83 -28.53 -13.61
C LEU A 15 9.42 -27.25 -14.34
N VAL A 16 9.33 -27.27 -15.67
CA VAL A 16 8.91 -26.12 -16.46
C VAL A 16 7.47 -25.71 -16.10
N VAL A 17 6.55 -26.68 -15.97
CA VAL A 17 5.17 -26.41 -15.57
C VAL A 17 5.11 -25.79 -14.17
N CYS A 18 5.88 -26.30 -13.21
CA CYS A 18 5.97 -25.74 -11.87
C CYS A 18 6.49 -24.30 -11.88
N LEU A 19 7.50 -23.99 -12.70
CA LEU A 19 8.02 -22.62 -12.82
C LEU A 19 6.96 -21.67 -13.38
N VAL A 20 6.21 -22.08 -14.42
CA VAL A 20 5.13 -21.27 -14.99
C VAL A 20 4.03 -21.01 -13.95
N ILE A 21 3.60 -22.06 -13.22
CA ILE A 21 2.58 -21.92 -12.16
C ILE A 21 3.08 -20.98 -11.06
N SER A 22 4.33 -21.14 -10.59
CA SER A 22 4.90 -20.26 -9.57
C SER A 22 4.96 -18.80 -10.02
N GLY A 23 5.34 -18.54 -11.27
CA GLY A 23 5.38 -17.20 -11.84
C GLY A 23 3.99 -16.57 -11.90
N PHE A 24 2.99 -17.36 -12.28
CA PHE A 24 1.59 -16.93 -12.28
C PHE A 24 1.11 -16.57 -10.87
N LEU A 25 1.36 -17.43 -9.86
CA LEU A 25 0.96 -17.17 -8.47
C LEU A 25 1.63 -15.93 -7.88
N ILE A 26 2.91 -15.70 -8.18
CA ILE A 26 3.65 -14.49 -7.75
C ILE A 26 3.06 -13.23 -8.39
N TYR A 27 2.65 -13.31 -9.65
CA TYR A 27 2.08 -12.19 -10.39
C TYR A 27 0.69 -11.80 -9.87
N GLU A 28 -0.19 -12.78 -9.65
CA GLU A 28 -1.56 -12.55 -9.17
C GLU A 28 -1.54 -11.96 -7.75
N SER A 29 -0.84 -12.60 -6.82
CA SER A 29 -0.73 -12.16 -5.42
C SER A 29 -0.03 -10.81 -5.21
N LYS A 30 0.59 -10.27 -6.25
CA LYS A 30 1.46 -9.09 -6.20
C LYS A 30 2.58 -9.23 -5.16
N SER A 31 3.05 -10.47 -4.92
CA SER A 31 4.08 -10.77 -3.90
C SER A 31 5.43 -10.11 -4.17
N TYR A 32 5.64 -9.58 -5.38
CA TYR A 32 6.81 -8.80 -5.76
C TYR A 32 6.82 -7.37 -5.20
N TYR A 33 5.73 -6.87 -4.60
CA TYR A 33 5.74 -5.61 -3.86
C TYR A 33 6.36 -5.78 -2.47
N PRO A 34 6.96 -4.71 -1.90
CA PRO A 34 7.40 -4.69 -0.51
C PRO A 34 6.25 -5.01 0.45
N ASP A 35 6.59 -5.42 1.66
CA ASP A 35 5.59 -5.70 2.68
C ASP A 35 4.78 -4.46 3.03
N LEU A 36 3.52 -4.69 3.39
CA LEU A 36 2.65 -3.61 3.85
C LEU A 36 3.08 -3.23 5.26
N PRO A 37 3.04 -1.94 5.60
CA PRO A 37 3.42 -1.46 6.93
C PRO A 37 2.31 -1.68 7.98
N PHE A 38 1.29 -2.46 7.63
CA PHE A 38 0.10 -2.76 8.44
C PHE A 38 -0.44 -4.14 8.08
N GLU A 39 -1.28 -4.66 8.95
CA GLU A 39 -2.00 -5.91 8.76
C GLU A 39 -3.47 -5.67 8.35
N GLY A 40 -4.20 -6.73 7.99
CA GLY A 40 -5.64 -6.65 7.69
C GLY A 40 -6.00 -6.32 6.23
N SER A 41 -5.03 -6.25 5.32
CA SER A 41 -5.29 -6.28 3.87
C SER A 41 -4.12 -6.91 3.11
N THR A 42 -4.41 -7.52 1.97
CA THR A 42 -3.36 -8.07 1.09
C THR A 42 -2.85 -7.01 0.10
N LYS A 43 -1.65 -7.23 -0.45
CA LYS A 43 -1.05 -6.35 -1.47
C LYS A 43 -1.95 -6.21 -2.69
N GLU A 44 -2.61 -7.29 -3.10
CA GLU A 44 -3.56 -7.30 -4.21
C GLU A 44 -4.77 -6.40 -3.93
N GLU A 45 -5.43 -6.58 -2.77
CA GLU A 45 -6.60 -5.79 -2.37
C GLU A 45 -6.30 -4.29 -2.33
N VAL A 46 -5.13 -3.91 -1.77
CA VAL A 46 -4.66 -2.53 -1.72
C VAL A 46 -4.56 -1.94 -3.12
N ILE A 47 -3.89 -2.65 -4.04
CA ILE A 47 -3.70 -2.19 -5.42
C ILE A 47 -5.03 -2.08 -6.17
N GLN A 48 -5.95 -3.04 -5.97
CA GLN A 48 -7.28 -2.99 -6.58
C GLN A 48 -8.11 -1.79 -6.09
N LYS A 49 -8.07 -1.48 -4.78
CA LYS A 49 -8.79 -0.31 -4.20
C LYS A 49 -8.28 1.01 -4.81
N VAL A 50 -6.97 1.12 -4.98
CA VAL A 50 -6.33 2.34 -5.50
C VAL A 50 -6.54 2.53 -7.00
N TYR A 51 -6.43 1.46 -7.77
CA TYR A 51 -6.54 1.52 -9.23
C TYR A 51 -7.88 2.12 -9.70
N ARG A 52 -8.95 1.94 -8.92
CA ARG A 52 -10.29 2.47 -9.25
C ARG A 52 -10.47 3.97 -8.98
N ASN A 53 -9.54 4.59 -8.25
CA ASN A 53 -9.76 5.88 -7.59
C ASN A 53 -8.54 6.81 -7.75
N HIS A 54 -8.21 7.14 -9.00
CA HIS A 54 -7.07 7.97 -9.35
C HIS A 54 -7.11 9.35 -8.65
N ASN A 55 -5.93 9.85 -8.26
CA ASN A 55 -5.72 11.18 -7.66
C ASN A 55 -6.49 11.44 -6.35
N SER A 56 -6.89 10.39 -5.64
CA SER A 56 -7.57 10.50 -4.36
C SER A 56 -6.84 9.66 -3.31
N ILE A 57 -6.80 10.14 -2.07
CA ILE A 57 -6.34 9.33 -0.94
C ILE A 57 -7.47 8.39 -0.49
N ILE A 58 -7.18 7.11 -0.29
CA ILE A 58 -8.23 6.09 -0.09
C ILE A 58 -7.93 5.32 1.18
N LYS A 59 -8.95 5.10 2.00
CA LYS A 59 -8.85 4.25 3.18
C LYS A 59 -8.68 2.79 2.77
N ILE A 60 -7.67 2.13 3.33
CA ILE A 60 -7.36 0.73 3.08
C ILE A 60 -8.03 -0.13 4.15
N THR A 61 -7.65 0.11 5.40
CA THR A 61 -8.00 -0.67 6.59
C THR A 61 -7.83 0.21 7.84
N SER A 62 -8.19 -0.32 8.99
CA SER A 62 -7.94 0.26 10.31
C SER A 62 -7.42 -0.84 11.25
N ASP A 63 -6.55 -0.44 12.17
CA ASP A 63 -6.18 -1.22 13.36
C ASP A 63 -6.85 -0.60 14.60
N ASP A 64 -6.35 -0.85 15.82
CA ASP A 64 -6.94 -0.32 17.06
C ASP A 64 -6.78 1.20 17.21
N LEU A 65 -5.69 1.78 16.68
CA LEU A 65 -5.31 3.17 16.93
C LEU A 65 -5.28 4.03 15.65
N TYR A 66 -5.11 3.39 14.50
CA TYR A 66 -4.86 4.06 13.23
C TYR A 66 -5.74 3.54 12.10
N SER A 67 -6.11 4.47 11.23
CA SER A 67 -6.63 4.20 9.90
C SER A 67 -5.51 4.37 8.87
N TRP A 68 -5.38 3.39 7.98
CA TRP A 68 -4.36 3.35 6.95
C TRP A 68 -4.92 3.81 5.62
N TYR A 69 -4.25 4.76 5.01
CA TYR A 69 -4.64 5.35 3.75
C TYR A 69 -3.54 5.23 2.71
N ILE A 70 -3.90 5.30 1.44
CA ILE A 70 -2.96 5.22 0.32
C ILE A 70 -3.30 6.24 -0.75
N TYR A 71 -2.24 6.78 -1.37
CA TYR A 71 -2.32 7.67 -2.51
C TYR A 71 -1.47 7.12 -3.67
N GLN A 72 -2.01 7.17 -4.89
CA GLN A 72 -1.27 6.83 -6.10
C GLN A 72 -0.55 8.06 -6.65
N GLY A 73 0.76 8.14 -6.40
CA GLY A 73 1.60 9.21 -6.91
C GLY A 73 2.86 9.38 -6.08
N ASN A 74 3.37 10.62 -6.06
CA ASN A 74 4.51 10.99 -5.23
C ASN A 74 4.05 11.54 -3.87
N GLN A 75 5.01 11.65 -2.94
CA GLN A 75 4.77 12.11 -1.57
C GLN A 75 4.26 13.56 -1.48
N LEU A 76 4.68 14.44 -2.39
CA LEU A 76 4.25 15.83 -2.41
C LEU A 76 2.77 15.96 -2.75
N ASP A 77 2.34 15.33 -3.85
CA ASP A 77 0.95 15.37 -4.31
C ASP A 77 0.02 14.68 -3.30
N GLY A 78 0.44 13.53 -2.77
CA GLY A 78 -0.33 12.82 -1.76
C GLY A 78 -0.48 13.63 -0.47
N ARG A 79 0.57 14.34 -0.05
CA ARG A 79 0.50 15.24 1.12
C ARG A 79 -0.45 16.41 0.85
N ASN A 80 -0.42 17.00 -0.34
CA ASN A 80 -1.33 18.10 -0.69
C ASN A 80 -2.80 17.65 -0.66
N GLU A 81 -3.09 16.45 -1.17
CA GLU A 81 -4.43 15.85 -1.10
C GLU A 81 -4.84 15.52 0.35
N LEU A 82 -3.93 14.98 1.16
CA LEU A 82 -4.16 14.74 2.58
C LEU A 82 -4.51 16.04 3.32
N ILE A 83 -3.72 17.10 3.13
CA ILE A 83 -3.96 18.42 3.71
C ILE A 83 -5.33 18.95 3.31
N LYS A 84 -5.70 18.84 2.03
CA LYS A 84 -7.00 19.28 1.53
C LYS A 84 -8.17 18.57 2.23
N ARG A 85 -8.08 17.25 2.42
CA ARG A 85 -9.13 16.48 3.13
C ARG A 85 -9.24 16.85 4.60
N LEU A 86 -8.11 16.94 5.29
CA LEU A 86 -8.08 17.28 6.72
C LEU A 86 -8.54 18.71 6.98
N ASN A 87 -8.17 19.67 6.12
CA ASN A 87 -8.67 21.05 6.18
C ASN A 87 -10.21 21.10 6.09
N THR A 88 -10.81 20.24 5.27
CA THR A 88 -12.29 20.15 5.16
C THR A 88 -12.94 19.69 6.48
N ASN A 89 -12.19 18.93 7.28
CA ASN A 89 -12.62 18.42 8.59
C ASN A 89 -12.14 19.30 9.77
N GLY A 90 -11.65 20.50 9.49
CA GLY A 90 -11.23 21.49 10.50
C GLY A 90 -9.86 21.24 11.12
N TRP A 91 -9.03 20.39 10.51
CA TRP A 91 -7.62 20.23 10.87
C TRP A 91 -6.75 21.14 10.02
N GLU A 92 -5.91 21.95 10.65
CA GLU A 92 -5.01 22.87 9.95
C GLU A 92 -3.60 22.29 9.86
N TYR A 93 -3.01 22.26 8.66
CA TYR A 93 -1.63 21.85 8.47
C TYR A 93 -0.65 22.87 9.04
N LYS A 94 0.28 22.40 9.89
CA LYS A 94 1.30 23.23 10.52
C LYS A 94 2.64 23.11 9.80
N GLU A 95 3.23 21.91 9.78
CA GLU A 95 4.55 21.69 9.18
C GLU A 95 4.84 20.21 8.89
N GLN A 96 5.98 19.97 8.22
CA GLN A 96 6.52 18.63 7.96
C GLN A 96 7.80 18.41 8.76
N MET A 97 7.85 17.32 9.53
CA MET A 97 9.04 16.85 10.22
C MET A 97 9.38 15.42 9.77
N GLY A 98 10.35 15.29 8.85
CA GLY A 98 10.72 13.99 8.28
C GLY A 98 9.54 13.33 7.55
N SER A 99 9.15 12.13 7.98
CA SER A 99 7.96 11.42 7.48
C SER A 99 6.64 11.92 8.09
N GLY A 100 6.69 12.68 9.18
CA GLY A 100 5.52 13.18 9.91
C GLY A 100 5.00 14.51 9.38
N SER A 101 3.71 14.59 9.11
CA SER A 101 2.98 15.82 8.86
C SER A 101 2.20 16.21 10.12
N ILE A 102 2.41 17.43 10.62
CA ILE A 102 1.81 17.93 11.86
C ILE A 102 0.56 18.75 11.52
N PHE A 103 -0.53 18.47 12.23
CA PHE A 103 -1.82 19.13 12.11
C PHE A 103 -2.31 19.63 13.47
N MET A 104 -3.11 20.70 13.44
CA MET A 104 -3.70 21.34 14.62
C MET A 104 -5.22 21.39 14.51
N LYS A 105 -5.93 21.12 15.61
CA LYS A 105 -7.37 21.38 15.73
C LYS A 105 -7.71 21.69 17.18
N ASN A 106 -8.43 22.78 17.44
CA ASN A 106 -8.79 23.19 18.81
C ASN A 106 -7.62 23.25 19.80
N ASN A 107 -6.45 23.73 19.34
CA ASN A 107 -5.21 23.78 20.13
C ASN A 107 -4.61 22.41 20.51
N GLU A 108 -5.09 21.33 19.90
CA GLU A 108 -4.50 19.98 19.99
C GLU A 108 -3.65 19.70 18.75
N GLU A 109 -2.43 19.18 18.98
CA GLU A 109 -1.50 18.77 17.93
C GLU A 109 -1.65 17.28 17.64
N SER A 110 -1.42 16.92 16.39
CA SER A 110 -1.66 15.57 15.91
C SER A 110 -0.83 15.29 14.67
N ILE A 111 -0.26 14.09 14.60
CA ILE A 111 0.77 13.75 13.61
C ILE A 111 0.29 12.60 12.74
N ILE A 112 0.44 12.77 11.42
CA ILE A 112 0.22 11.72 10.43
C ILE A 112 1.57 11.31 9.85
N THR A 113 1.89 10.03 9.89
CA THR A 113 3.13 9.51 9.33
C THR A 113 2.91 9.02 7.90
N SER A 114 3.79 9.45 6.99
CA SER A 114 3.78 9.04 5.59
C SER A 114 4.98 8.15 5.26
N GLN A 115 4.79 7.16 4.39
CA GLN A 115 5.87 6.35 3.86
C GLN A 115 5.68 6.03 2.39
N GLN A 116 6.77 6.07 1.63
CA GLN A 116 6.79 5.65 0.24
C GLN A 116 6.81 4.12 0.18
N TRP A 117 5.68 3.47 -0.14
CA TRP A 117 5.60 2.01 -0.21
C TRP A 117 6.24 1.47 -1.49
N THR A 118 5.97 2.15 -2.61
CA THR A 118 6.62 1.87 -3.90
C THR A 118 6.91 3.19 -4.60
N ARG A 119 7.59 3.17 -5.75
CA ARG A 119 7.78 4.38 -6.57
C ARG A 119 6.46 5.11 -6.93
N LYS A 120 5.31 4.43 -6.91
CA LYS A 120 4.01 4.98 -7.33
C LYS A 120 2.99 5.12 -6.20
N TYR A 121 3.32 4.71 -4.98
CA TYR A 121 2.35 4.64 -3.88
C TYR A 121 2.94 5.18 -2.59
N VAL A 122 2.16 6.05 -1.93
CA VAL A 122 2.45 6.59 -0.61
C VAL A 122 1.38 6.08 0.34
N ILE A 123 1.79 5.54 1.48
CA ILE A 123 0.90 5.07 2.55
C ILE A 123 0.96 6.08 3.70
N TYR A 124 -0.20 6.35 4.29
CA TYR A 124 -0.37 7.24 5.43
C TYR A 124 -0.96 6.47 6.61
N GLN A 125 -0.33 6.61 7.76
CA GLN A 125 -0.86 6.17 9.05
C GLN A 125 -1.55 7.36 9.71
N VAL A 126 -2.88 7.30 9.80
CA VAL A 126 -3.71 8.40 10.30
C VAL A 126 -4.33 7.98 11.63
N PRO A 127 -4.05 8.67 12.75
CA PRO A 127 -4.73 8.40 14.01
C PRO A 127 -6.25 8.49 13.87
N HIS A 128 -7.00 7.63 14.56
CA HIS A 128 -8.47 7.62 14.48
C HIS A 128 -9.14 8.98 14.77
N ALA A 129 -8.53 9.81 15.62
CA ALA A 129 -9.01 11.16 15.90
C ALA A 129 -9.02 12.10 14.67
N MET A 130 -8.25 11.76 13.64
CA MET A 130 -8.12 12.48 12.37
C MET A 130 -8.79 11.77 11.19
N GLU A 131 -9.57 10.71 11.45
CA GLU A 131 -10.20 9.95 10.37
C GLU A 131 -11.17 10.81 9.54
N PHE A 132 -11.22 10.53 8.24
CA PHE A 132 -12.05 11.21 7.24
C PHE A 132 -12.54 10.25 6.15
#